data_AF-A0A852QZF5-F1
#
_entry.id   AF-A0A852QZF5-F1
#
_cell.length_a   1.000
_cell.length_b   1.000
_cell.length_c   1.000
_cell.angle_alpha   90.00
_cell.angle_beta   90.00
_cell.angle_gamma   90.00
#
_symmetry.space_group_name_H-M   'P 1'
#
loop_
_entity.id
_entity.type
_entity.pdbx_description
1 polymer ?
#
loop_
_entity_poly.entity_id
_entity_poly.type
_entity_poly.pdbx_seq_one_letter_code
_entity_poly.pdbx_strand_id
1 'polypeptide(L)'
;MVLVPRAADGDEDALRALIVQHAPTMRALARRLMATDCEVDRVVRQAFMIVLTSLDGGEDDARGLKMKLLQHTCRESLARNSYLDVLKRREDGYRYNECS
;
A
#
# COMPACT_ATOMS: atom_id res chain seq x y z
N MET A 1 -5.28 24.88 -2.43
CA MET A 1 -3.82 24.68 -2.53
C MET A 1 -3.61 23.35 -3.25
N VAL A 2 -3.13 23.40 -4.50
CA VAL A 2 -3.15 22.24 -5.42
C VAL A 2 -1.84 21.46 -5.27
N LEU A 3 -1.76 20.58 -4.26
CA LEU A 3 -0.56 19.77 -3.99
C LEU A 3 -0.42 18.58 -4.94
N VAL A 4 -1.54 18.08 -5.48
CA VAL A 4 -1.58 16.89 -6.35
C VAL A 4 -0.89 17.14 -7.71
N PRO A 5 -1.24 18.17 -8.50
CA PRO A 5 -0.55 18.44 -9.76
C PRO A 5 0.89 18.88 -9.55
N ARG A 6 1.19 19.63 -8.47
CA ARG A 6 2.58 19.98 -8.13
C ARG A 6 3.44 18.73 -7.87
N ALA A 7 2.91 17.76 -7.13
CA ALA A 7 3.61 16.50 -6.90
C ALA A 7 3.75 15.66 -8.18
N ALA A 8 2.81 15.76 -9.12
CA ALA A 8 2.91 15.14 -10.44
C ALA A 8 4.00 15.81 -11.31
N ASP A 9 4.14 17.13 -11.22
CA ASP A 9 5.17 17.91 -11.91
C ASP A 9 6.59 17.73 -11.31
N GLY A 10 6.74 16.93 -10.26
CA GLY A 10 8.02 16.63 -9.62
C GLY A 10 8.39 17.52 -8.42
N ASP A 11 7.43 18.28 -7.86
CA ASP A 11 7.63 19.04 -6.62
C ASP A 11 7.75 18.08 -5.42
N GLU A 12 8.99 17.91 -4.94
CA GLU A 12 9.30 17.04 -3.79
C GLU A 12 8.64 17.49 -2.48
N ASP A 13 8.41 18.79 -2.28
CA ASP A 13 7.78 19.32 -1.07
C ASP A 13 6.27 19.02 -1.07
N ALA A 14 5.63 19.16 -2.25
CA ALA A 14 4.24 18.77 -2.42
C ALA A 14 4.05 17.27 -2.23
N LEU A 15 4.98 16.45 -2.75
CA LEU A 15 5.01 15.01 -2.54
C LEU A 15 5.17 14.64 -1.06
N ARG A 16 6.12 15.28 -0.36
CA ARG A 16 6.35 15.06 1.07
C ARG A 16 5.10 15.39 1.88
N ALA A 17 4.43 16.49 1.58
CA ALA A 17 3.17 16.87 2.24
C ALA A 17 2.07 15.81 2.07
N LEU A 18 1.91 15.26 0.86
CA LEU A 18 0.95 14.19 0.57
C LEU A 18 1.28 12.90 1.32
N ILE A 19 2.55 12.51 1.39
CA ILE A 19 3.00 11.33 2.14
C ILE A 19 2.69 11.50 3.62
N VAL A 20 3.05 12.64 4.22
CA VAL A 20 2.79 12.93 5.64
C VAL A 20 1.28 12.91 5.93
N GLN A 21 0.46 13.39 5.01
CA GLN A 21 -0.99 13.43 5.16
C GLN A 21 -1.65 12.03 5.09
N HIS A 22 -1.24 11.18 4.16
CA HIS A 22 -1.95 9.93 3.85
C HIS A 22 -1.32 8.66 4.43
N ALA A 23 0.00 8.66 4.68
CA ALA A 23 0.69 7.47 5.17
C ALA A 23 0.16 6.91 6.51
N PRO A 24 -0.23 7.71 7.53
CA PRO A 24 -0.77 7.17 8.77
C PRO A 24 -2.06 6.37 8.56
N THR A 25 -2.96 6.85 7.70
CA THR A 25 -4.23 6.17 7.39
C THR A 25 -3.99 4.87 6.64
N MET A 26 -3.08 4.88 5.65
CA MET A 26 -2.73 3.68 4.89
C MET A 26 -2.05 2.63 5.77
N ARG A 27 -1.14 3.03 6.68
CA ARG A 27 -0.52 2.13 7.65
C ARG A 27 -1.55 1.50 8.59
N ALA A 28 -2.50 2.27 9.09
CA ALA A 28 -3.55 1.76 9.96
C ALA A 28 -4.43 0.71 9.23
N LEU A 29 -4.74 0.95 7.96
CA LEU A 29 -5.49 0.00 7.13
C LEU A 29 -4.68 -1.28 6.87
N ALA A 30 -3.43 -1.14 6.42
CA ALA A 30 -2.56 -2.28 6.13
C ALA A 30 -2.28 -3.12 7.39
N ARG A 31 -2.05 -2.49 8.55
CA ARG A 31 -1.89 -3.21 9.83
C ARG A 31 -3.10 -4.07 10.21
N ARG A 32 -4.32 -3.64 9.85
CA ARG A 32 -5.52 -4.44 10.11
C ARG A 32 -5.63 -5.66 9.20
N LEU A 33 -5.01 -5.59 8.03
CA LEU A 33 -5.09 -6.61 6.99
C LEU A 33 -3.86 -7.52 6.95
N MET A 34 -2.76 -7.14 7.61
CA MET A 34 -1.47 -7.82 7.55
C MET A 34 -0.96 -8.17 8.95
N ALA A 35 -0.25 -9.29 9.06
CA ALA A 35 0.25 -9.80 10.34
C ALA A 35 1.59 -9.16 10.80
N THR A 36 2.31 -8.43 9.93
CA THR A 36 3.68 -7.99 10.20
C THR A 36 3.90 -6.52 9.81
N ASP A 37 4.51 -5.73 10.71
CA ASP A 37 4.78 -4.29 10.50
C ASP A 37 5.77 -3.98 9.36
N CYS A 38 6.75 -4.86 9.10
CA CYS A 38 7.71 -4.71 8.00
C CYS A 38 7.02 -4.64 6.62
N GLU A 39 5.99 -5.46 6.42
CA GLU A 39 5.27 -5.53 5.16
C GLU A 39 4.34 -4.33 4.96
N VAL A 40 3.83 -3.76 6.06
CA VAL A 40 2.98 -2.56 6.02
C VAL A 40 3.69 -1.38 5.37
N ASP A 41 4.94 -1.10 5.77
CA ASP A 41 5.70 0.02 5.19
C ASP A 41 6.01 -0.21 3.70
N ARG A 42 6.25 -1.46 3.31
CA ARG A 42 6.49 -1.83 1.92
C ARG A 42 5.25 -1.59 1.06
N VAL A 43 4.08 -2.02 1.53
CA VAL A 43 2.80 -1.82 0.83
C VAL A 43 2.48 -0.33 0.68
N VAL A 44 2.66 0.46 1.74
CA VAL A 44 2.41 1.91 1.70
C VAL A 44 3.34 2.59 0.69
N ARG A 45 4.64 2.27 0.71
CA ARG A 45 5.62 2.83 -0.24
C ARG A 45 5.28 2.47 -1.68
N GLN A 46 4.95 1.19 -1.92
CA GLN A 46 4.58 0.70 -3.25
C GLN A 46 3.30 1.37 -3.77
N ALA A 47 2.30 1.55 -2.92
CA ALA A 47 1.06 2.25 -3.27
C ALA A 47 1.32 3.71 -3.66
N PHE A 48 2.18 4.43 -2.92
CA PHE A 48 2.57 5.79 -3.32
C PHE A 48 3.29 5.80 -4.67
N MET A 49 4.29 4.94 -4.88
CA MET A 49 5.01 4.89 -6.16
C MET A 49 4.06 4.66 -7.34
N ILE A 50 3.21 3.63 -7.26
CA ILE A 50 2.28 3.30 -8.35
C ILE A 50 1.30 4.43 -8.61
N VAL A 51 0.66 4.94 -7.56
CA VAL A 51 -0.39 5.96 -7.71
C VAL A 51 0.21 7.26 -8.25
N LEU A 52 1.37 7.70 -7.74
CA LEU A 52 2.03 8.92 -8.22
C LEU A 52 2.55 8.80 -9.65
N THR A 53 3.09 7.64 -10.04
CA THR A 53 3.47 7.40 -11.46
C THR A 53 2.26 7.36 -12.40
N SER A 54 1.07 7.08 -11.87
CA SER A 54 -0.18 7.08 -12.65
C SER A 54 -0.90 8.43 -12.69
N LEU A 55 -0.40 9.44 -11.96
CA LEU A 55 -0.95 10.80 -11.97
C LEU A 55 -0.47 11.65 -13.17
N ASP A 56 0.37 11.08 -14.03
CA ASP A 56 0.95 11.77 -15.18
C ASP A 56 -0.18 12.26 -16.12
N GLY A 57 -0.50 13.56 -16.03
CA GLY A 57 -1.46 14.26 -16.90
C GLY A 57 -2.92 14.40 -16.41
N GLY A 58 -3.27 14.02 -15.18
CA GLY A 58 -4.66 14.09 -14.69
C GLY A 58 -4.93 15.18 -13.64
N GLU A 59 -6.01 15.96 -13.82
CA GLU A 59 -6.61 16.86 -12.80
C GLU A 59 -7.24 16.06 -11.63
N ASP A 60 -6.54 15.07 -11.07
CA ASP A 60 -7.06 14.37 -9.91
C ASP A 60 -7.07 15.30 -8.70
N ASP A 61 -8.25 15.48 -8.12
CA ASP A 61 -8.40 16.18 -6.85
C ASP A 61 -7.83 15.34 -5.69
N ALA A 62 -7.64 15.98 -4.53
CA ALA A 62 -7.12 15.30 -3.34
C ALA A 62 -7.98 14.11 -2.87
N ARG A 63 -9.26 14.04 -3.26
CA ARG A 63 -10.18 12.96 -2.88
C ARG A 63 -9.98 11.74 -3.76
N GLY A 64 -9.79 11.93 -5.07
CA GLY A 64 -9.43 10.88 -6.03
C GLY A 64 -8.10 10.22 -5.67
N LEU A 65 -7.09 11.03 -5.34
CA LEU A 65 -5.79 10.54 -4.89
C LEU A 65 -5.90 9.64 -3.65
N LYS A 66 -6.62 10.11 -2.61
CA LYS A 66 -6.83 9.34 -1.38
C LYS A 66 -7.53 8.02 -1.66
N MET A 67 -8.56 8.02 -2.51
CA MET A 67 -9.30 6.80 -2.87
C MET A 67 -8.38 5.79 -3.58
N LYS A 68 -7.58 6.24 -4.56
CA LYS A 68 -6.63 5.38 -5.28
C LYS A 68 -5.57 4.78 -4.34
N LEU A 69 -5.01 5.58 -3.44
CA LEU A 69 -4.04 5.11 -2.43
C LEU A 69 -4.64 4.04 -1.52
N LEU A 70 -5.87 4.23 -1.04
CA LEU A 70 -6.55 3.26 -0.17
C LEU A 70 -6.91 1.97 -0.92
N GLN A 71 -7.40 2.07 -2.15
CA GLN A 71 -7.71 0.90 -2.98
C GLN A 71 -6.46 0.05 -3.25
N HIS A 72 -5.35 0.68 -3.67
CA HIS A 72 -4.09 -0.03 -3.89
C HIS A 72 -3.55 -0.67 -2.61
N THR A 73 -3.57 0.06 -1.50
CA THR A 73 -3.13 -0.47 -0.19
C THR A 73 -3.95 -1.69 0.20
N CYS A 74 -5.28 -1.63 0.08
CA CYS A 74 -6.18 -2.73 0.41
C CYS A 74 -5.92 -3.96 -0.47
N ARG A 75 -5.88 -3.76 -1.80
CA ARG A 75 -5.66 -4.84 -2.76
C ARG A 75 -4.32 -5.54 -2.54
N GLU A 76 -3.26 -4.79 -2.34
CA GLU A 76 -1.92 -5.34 -2.11
C GLU A 76 -1.81 -6.06 -0.76
N SER A 77 -2.43 -5.49 0.30
CA SER A 77 -2.45 -6.12 1.63
C SER A 77 -3.18 -7.47 1.59
N LEU A 78 -4.34 -7.53 0.92
CA LEU A 78 -5.12 -8.76 0.76
C LEU A 78 -4.38 -9.81 -0.09
N ALA A 79 -3.74 -9.41 -1.19
CA ALA A 79 -2.97 -10.31 -2.02
C ALA A 79 -1.83 -10.98 -1.24
N ARG A 80 -1.11 -10.21 -0.42
CA ARG A 80 -0.03 -10.76 0.44
C ARG A 80 -0.54 -11.60 1.59
N ASN A 81 -1.65 -11.22 2.22
CA ASN A 81 -2.21 -12.03 3.28
C ASN A 81 -2.67 -13.39 2.72
N SER A 82 -3.33 -13.40 1.56
CA SER A 82 -3.67 -14.64 0.85
C SER A 82 -2.44 -15.48 0.50
N TYR A 83 -1.33 -14.86 0.08
CA TYR A 83 -0.09 -15.57 -0.20
C TYR A 83 0.54 -16.19 1.06
N LEU A 84 0.57 -15.45 2.16
CA LEU A 84 1.04 -15.96 3.45
C LEU A 84 0.17 -17.10 3.98
N ASP A 85 -1.15 -17.07 3.78
CA ASP A 85 -2.03 -18.17 4.13
C ASP A 85 -1.73 -19.44 3.31
N VAL A 86 -1.40 -19.29 2.02
CA VAL A 86 -0.99 -20.41 1.16
C VAL A 86 0.36 -21.00 1.61
N LEU A 87 1.31 -20.15 1.99
CA LEU A 87 2.61 -20.60 2.50
C LEU A 87 2.48 -21.31 3.85
N LYS A 88 1.69 -20.77 4.78
CA LYS A 88 1.42 -21.40 6.07
C LYS A 88 0.79 -22.79 5.91
N ARG A 89 -0.21 -22.94 5.02
CA ARG A 89 -0.78 -24.27 4.73
C ARG A 89 0.25 -25.27 4.20
N ARG A 90 1.25 -24.81 3.43
CA ARG A 90 2.33 -25.68 2.96
C ARG A 90 3.28 -26.07 4.09
N GLU A 91 3.69 -25.14 4.95
CA GLU A 91 4.52 -25.45 6.12
C GLU A 91 3.80 -26.39 7.09
N ASP A 92 2.51 -26.15 7.37
CA ASP A 92 1.70 -27.04 8.22
C ASP A 92 1.53 -28.43 7.58
N GLY A 93 1.35 -28.49 6.26
CA GLY A 93 1.27 -29.75 5.50
C GLY A 93 2.58 -30.56 5.52
N TYR A 94 3.74 -29.89 5.52
CA TYR A 94 5.03 -30.57 5.71
C TYR A 94 5.17 -31.13 7.13
N ARG A 95 4.71 -30.40 8.16
CA ARG A 95 4.82 -30.80 9.56
C ARG A 95 3.96 -32.04 9.93
N TYR A 96 2.93 -32.35 9.16
CA TYR A 96 2.13 -33.58 9.32
C TYR A 96 2.75 -34.82 8.66
N ASN A 97 3.76 -34.65 7.80
CA ASN A 97 4.38 -35.75 7.06
C ASN A 97 5.67 -36.29 7.73
N GLU A 98 6.08 -35.71 8.86
CA GLU A 98 7.30 -36.07 9.60
C GLU A 98 7.02 -36.98 10.82
N CYS A 99 5.75 -37.29 11.09
CA CYS A 99 5.32 -38.15 12.21
C CYS A 99 4.67 -39.47 11.77
N SER A 100 4.92 -39.94 10.54
CA SER A 100 4.33 -41.18 10.03
C SER A 100 5.35 -42.22 9.62
#